data_AF-A0A3B1BA12-F1
#
_entry.id   AF-A0A3B1BA12-F1
#
_cell.length_a   1.000
_cell.length_b   1.000
_cell.length_c   1.000
_cell.angle_alpha   90.00
_cell.angle_beta   90.00
_cell.angle_gamma   90.00
#
_symmetry.space_group_name_H-M   'P 1'
#
loop_
_entity.id
_entity.type
_entity.pdbx_description
1 polymer ?
#
loop_
_entity_poly.entity_id
_entity_poly.type
_entity_poly.pdbx_seq_one_letter_code
_entity_poly.pdbx_strand_id
1 'polypeptide(L)'
;MTIKHCSLLHNTLRKTALAILFSTLSATAIADVHEKPEKAIKATVFAAVGGVFSDDAVNPSITITIPAGALSADAKLIVKRKTDAKAPGGTLTAAGDVFKIKLEKAGDDSEDHSDTPLKLMKAMEVALATNGIPNHPQLGEIAIYRKDNWKRMMANFYRASDSTVLTKTKSIKLKLRAVYRTLQARTGPEVDRGRDLYMNETWGDEALWGEFFELHTVLNNVSPMTAVGIGAQIDISKVPKAIVDVMISDDFAAKQAALQNPAVARMLMKADAVIGIKGVYGNPDKPDMMTSVGLTCAVCHVVVEPTKFQLEAGAEPVPLPIGVPVYGPPNTKMDAGLLLSFTPRVQTGSENVNIADYQGWGPGRVDPRFFPNNPFNDNVFNPSSIPQHWNYIDLAEQGYAATWIGVLQTRPDNHSLASAPECGIDLVLDRNGAWGTPYATIKNIEIGNPLPQEFLDRLDVAEINEPGNDLLKQDLLDVEAFLQSIVSPAPGEFNEAMAEKGWRLFYGKANCAACHSSGEGTGAEGKYFTNIVAQPPQGLLSIGIKTPGLRGLAVTAPYFHDGSAATLADVVKRYTSPEIPEVPNLSMEEQNAVVEYLKSL
;
A
#
# COMPACT_ATOMS: atom_id res chain seq x y z
N MET A 1 55.53 11.34 -37.47
CA MET A 1 56.67 11.57 -38.39
C MET A 1 57.78 12.14 -37.52
N THR A 2 58.98 11.58 -37.35
CA THR A 2 59.79 10.64 -38.17
C THR A 2 60.91 10.16 -37.21
N ILE A 3 61.04 8.86 -36.88
CA ILE A 3 61.97 7.88 -37.49
C ILE A 3 63.41 8.45 -37.59
N LYS A 4 64.32 8.03 -36.69
CA LYS A 4 65.40 7.00 -36.87
C LYS A 4 66.39 7.39 -37.98
N HIS A 5 67.71 7.48 -37.79
CA HIS A 5 68.76 6.46 -37.55
C HIS A 5 70.06 7.11 -38.14
N CYS A 6 71.33 6.73 -37.93
CA CYS A 6 72.08 5.81 -37.07
C CYS A 6 73.57 5.95 -37.52
N SER A 7 74.55 5.94 -36.60
CA SER A 7 75.93 5.41 -36.85
C SER A 7 76.68 5.25 -35.51
N LEU A 8 76.96 4.01 -35.09
CA LEU A 8 78.30 3.36 -35.00
C LEU A 8 79.19 3.75 -33.80
N LEU A 9 79.38 2.82 -32.85
CA LEU A 9 80.70 2.36 -32.34
C LEU A 9 80.61 1.21 -31.30
N HIS A 10 81.18 0.06 -31.69
CA HIS A 10 81.91 -1.00 -30.96
C HIS A 10 81.59 -1.45 -29.49
N ASN A 11 80.92 -2.61 -29.39
CA ASN A 11 81.33 -3.91 -28.80
C ASN A 11 82.22 -4.02 -27.54
N THR A 12 81.69 -4.67 -26.48
CA THR A 12 82.16 -5.88 -25.73
C THR A 12 81.49 -5.89 -24.32
N LEU A 13 81.00 -6.98 -23.71
CA LEU A 13 80.94 -8.41 -24.01
C LEU A 13 79.82 -9.05 -23.14
N ARG A 14 78.98 -9.85 -23.82
CA ARG A 14 78.14 -11.03 -23.48
C ARG A 14 77.71 -11.31 -22.03
N LYS A 15 76.42 -11.48 -21.71
CA LYS A 15 75.31 -12.34 -22.24
C LYS A 15 75.26 -13.77 -21.66
N THR A 16 74.16 -14.03 -20.96
CA THR A 16 73.24 -15.19 -21.06
C THR A 16 72.01 -14.80 -20.21
N ALA A 17 70.77 -14.50 -20.64
CA ALA A 17 69.86 -14.85 -21.76
C ALA A 17 69.11 -16.19 -21.61
N LEU A 18 67.86 -16.15 -21.10
CA LEU A 18 66.61 -16.74 -21.63
C LEU A 18 65.47 -16.47 -20.62
N ALA A 19 64.50 -15.57 -20.85
CA ALA A 19 63.31 -15.62 -21.70
C ALA A 19 62.02 -16.12 -20.99
N ILE A 20 61.17 -15.16 -20.63
CA ILE A 20 59.69 -15.06 -20.75
C ILE A 20 58.82 -16.25 -20.27
N LEU A 21 57.98 -16.03 -19.23
CA LEU A 21 56.51 -15.89 -19.29
C LEU A 21 55.86 -15.94 -17.87
N PHE A 22 55.00 -14.94 -17.61
CA PHE A 22 53.82 -14.92 -16.72
C PHE A 22 53.91 -14.85 -15.19
N SER A 23 53.09 -13.91 -14.70
CA SER A 23 52.48 -13.74 -13.37
C SER A 23 53.24 -12.86 -12.37
N THR A 24 52.82 -11.58 -12.34
CA THR A 24 53.03 -10.68 -11.21
C THR A 24 52.21 -11.18 -10.02
N LEU A 25 52.79 -12.06 -9.20
CA LEU A 25 52.38 -12.20 -7.80
C LEU A 25 53.01 -11.03 -7.02
N SER A 26 52.35 -9.88 -7.06
CA SER A 26 52.59 -8.84 -6.06
C SER A 26 51.83 -9.24 -4.81
N ALA A 27 52.59 -9.62 -3.78
CA ALA A 27 52.11 -9.90 -2.44
C ALA A 27 51.36 -8.68 -1.89
N THR A 28 50.03 -8.68 -2.03
CA THR A 28 49.16 -7.97 -1.10
C THR A 28 49.11 -8.79 0.18
N ALA A 29 49.60 -8.19 1.26
CA ALA A 29 49.36 -8.67 2.61
C ALA A 29 47.88 -9.03 2.73
N ILE A 30 47.59 -10.33 2.89
CA ILE A 30 46.31 -10.79 3.38
C ILE A 30 46.24 -10.20 4.79
N ALA A 31 45.46 -9.14 4.94
CA ALA A 31 44.97 -8.76 6.25
C ALA A 31 44.22 -9.98 6.76
N ASP A 32 44.79 -10.66 7.74
CA ASP A 32 44.11 -11.67 8.52
C ASP A 32 42.75 -11.09 8.90
N VAL A 33 41.70 -11.70 8.36
CA VAL A 33 40.35 -11.52 8.87
C VAL A 33 40.39 -12.12 10.27
N HIS A 34 40.70 -11.29 11.26
CA HIS A 34 40.41 -11.64 12.64
C HIS A 34 38.90 -11.83 12.72
N GLU A 35 38.47 -13.09 12.70
CA GLU A 35 37.16 -13.51 13.20
C GLU A 35 36.93 -12.77 14.51
N LYS A 36 35.89 -11.92 14.55
CA LYS A 36 35.42 -11.37 15.81
C LYS A 36 35.16 -12.59 16.72
N PRO A 37 35.75 -12.68 17.93
CA PRO A 37 35.51 -13.81 18.84
C PRO A 37 34.01 -14.02 19.03
N GLU A 38 33.57 -15.24 19.38
CA GLU A 38 32.16 -15.55 19.68
C GLU A 38 31.59 -14.53 20.70
N LYS A 39 31.06 -13.41 20.22
CA LYS A 39 30.42 -12.40 21.07
C LYS A 39 29.14 -13.04 21.60
N ALA A 40 29.17 -13.40 22.87
CA ALA A 40 28.10 -14.11 23.54
C ALA A 40 27.70 -13.32 24.78
N ILE A 41 26.40 -13.02 24.92
CA ILE A 41 25.85 -12.48 26.17
C ILE A 41 25.63 -13.67 27.10
N LYS A 42 26.23 -13.62 28.29
CA LYS A 42 25.92 -14.54 29.39
C LYS A 42 25.69 -13.71 30.65
N ALA A 43 24.45 -13.63 31.10
CA ALA A 43 24.09 -12.77 32.23
C ALA A 43 23.01 -13.41 33.11
N THR A 44 23.03 -13.09 34.40
CA THR A 44 21.90 -13.37 35.30
C THR A 44 20.87 -12.26 35.14
N VAL A 45 19.59 -12.63 35.05
CA VAL A 45 18.45 -11.73 34.95
C VAL A 45 17.55 -11.98 36.15
N PHE A 46 17.48 -11.01 37.05
CA PHE A 46 16.59 -11.07 38.20
C PHE A 46 15.16 -10.75 37.78
N ALA A 47 14.19 -11.60 38.09
CA ALA A 47 12.82 -11.47 37.65
C ALA A 47 12.17 -10.15 38.09
N ALA A 48 12.47 -9.71 39.30
CA ALA A 48 11.95 -8.46 39.85
C ALA A 48 12.45 -7.21 39.10
N VAL A 49 13.66 -7.26 38.54
CA VAL A 49 14.36 -6.07 38.00
C VAL A 49 14.40 -6.07 36.48
N GLY A 50 14.58 -7.22 35.84
CA GLY A 50 14.85 -7.31 34.41
C GLY A 50 16.27 -6.81 34.06
N GLY A 51 16.44 -6.21 32.88
CA GLY A 51 17.69 -5.59 32.45
C GLY A 51 17.81 -5.33 30.95
N VAL A 52 18.88 -4.64 30.56
CA VAL A 52 19.29 -4.41 29.16
C VAL A 52 20.66 -5.06 28.97
N PHE A 53 20.81 -5.90 27.95
CA PHE A 53 21.99 -6.71 27.73
C PHE A 53 22.43 -6.63 26.26
N SER A 54 23.69 -6.28 26.02
CA SER A 54 24.24 -6.11 24.67
C SER A 54 25.54 -6.91 24.49
N ASP A 55 25.82 -7.35 23.26
CA ASP A 55 27.05 -8.10 22.96
C ASP A 55 28.29 -7.21 22.83
N ASP A 56 28.08 -5.91 22.69
CA ASP A 56 29.11 -4.86 22.66
C ASP A 56 28.53 -3.59 23.32
N ALA A 57 29.36 -2.89 24.10
CA ALA A 57 28.92 -1.69 24.83
C ALA A 57 28.87 -0.43 23.96
N VAL A 58 29.56 -0.42 22.82
CA VAL A 58 29.72 0.76 21.96
C VAL A 58 28.96 0.59 20.65
N ASN A 59 29.08 -0.58 20.02
CA ASN A 59 28.43 -0.88 18.75
C ASN A 59 27.72 -2.25 18.81
N PRO A 60 26.57 -2.33 19.49
CA PRO A 60 25.86 -3.58 19.73
C PRO A 60 25.32 -4.16 18.42
N SER A 61 25.64 -5.42 18.14
CA SER A 61 24.99 -6.16 17.05
C SER A 61 23.66 -6.76 17.50
N ILE A 62 23.53 -7.01 18.80
CA ILE A 62 22.28 -7.42 19.44
C ILE A 62 22.14 -6.72 20.79
N THR A 63 20.95 -6.22 21.08
CA THR A 63 20.53 -5.78 22.41
C THR A 63 19.25 -6.50 22.81
N ILE A 64 19.19 -7.00 24.04
CA ILE A 64 18.01 -7.64 24.63
C ILE A 64 17.57 -6.84 25.83
N THR A 65 16.31 -6.41 25.83
CA THR A 65 15.69 -5.69 26.93
C THR A 65 14.59 -6.55 27.54
N ILE A 66 14.75 -6.91 28.81
CA ILE A 66 13.79 -7.69 29.58
C ILE A 66 13.17 -6.75 30.64
N PRO A 67 11.87 -6.46 30.57
CA PRO A 67 11.21 -5.58 31.54
C PRO A 67 11.20 -6.16 32.96
N ALA A 68 11.14 -5.29 33.97
CA ALA A 68 10.89 -5.68 35.35
C ALA A 68 9.57 -6.49 35.49
N GLY A 69 9.63 -7.59 36.23
CA GLY A 69 8.52 -8.53 36.41
C GLY A 69 8.12 -9.28 35.13
N ALA A 70 8.97 -9.32 34.11
CA ALA A 70 8.68 -10.06 32.88
C ALA A 70 8.86 -11.57 33.04
N LEU A 71 9.73 -12.01 33.95
CA LEU A 71 10.04 -13.43 34.17
C LEU A 71 9.25 -13.99 35.36
N SER A 72 8.87 -15.26 35.29
CA SER A 72 8.23 -15.97 36.42
C SER A 72 9.20 -16.35 37.54
N ALA A 73 10.51 -16.36 37.27
CA ALA A 73 11.59 -16.65 38.21
C ALA A 73 12.91 -16.07 37.65
N ASP A 74 13.93 -15.94 38.48
CA ASP A 74 15.26 -15.52 38.03
C ASP A 74 15.79 -16.44 36.92
N ALA A 75 16.57 -15.88 36.00
CA ALA A 75 17.01 -16.60 34.81
C ALA A 75 18.48 -16.35 34.44
N LYS A 76 19.09 -17.31 33.74
CA LYS A 76 20.34 -17.13 33.00
C LYS A 76 19.99 -16.79 31.55
N LEU A 77 20.39 -15.61 31.06
CA LEU A 77 20.34 -15.21 29.66
C LEU A 77 21.61 -15.69 28.94
N ILE A 78 21.43 -16.42 27.86
CA ILE A 78 22.50 -16.92 27.00
C ILE A 78 22.19 -16.54 25.55
N VAL A 79 23.06 -15.73 24.95
CA VAL A 79 23.01 -15.35 23.53
C VAL A 79 24.28 -15.83 22.86
N LYS A 80 24.14 -16.53 21.74
CA LYS A 80 25.27 -16.97 20.92
C LYS A 80 25.09 -16.52 19.48
N ARG A 81 26.11 -15.84 18.95
CA ARG A 81 26.24 -15.61 17.51
C ARG A 81 26.44 -16.95 16.78
N LYS A 82 25.90 -17.07 15.57
CA LYS A 82 26.06 -18.23 14.70
C LYS A 82 26.66 -17.79 13.38
N THR A 83 27.81 -18.36 13.04
CA THR A 83 28.51 -18.18 11.77
C THR A 83 27.88 -19.03 10.66
N ASP A 84 27.51 -20.28 10.99
CA ASP A 84 26.86 -21.19 10.05
C ASP A 84 25.33 -21.13 10.20
N ALA A 85 24.69 -20.41 9.27
CA ALA A 85 23.24 -20.37 9.19
C ALA A 85 22.77 -20.38 7.74
N LYS A 86 21.70 -21.15 7.49
CA LYS A 86 21.01 -21.13 6.19
C LYS A 86 20.63 -19.69 5.83
N ALA A 87 20.88 -19.32 4.57
CA ALA A 87 20.38 -18.08 4.02
C ALA A 87 18.84 -18.01 4.17
N PRO A 88 18.27 -16.80 4.33
CA PRO A 88 16.83 -16.64 4.19
C PRO A 88 16.46 -16.89 2.72
N GLY A 89 15.21 -17.31 2.47
CA GLY A 89 14.70 -17.60 1.13
C GLY A 89 13.45 -16.78 0.82
N GLY A 90 12.97 -16.90 -0.42
CA GLY A 90 11.83 -16.12 -0.90
C GLY A 90 12.15 -14.63 -0.97
N THR A 91 11.28 -13.80 -0.40
CA THR A 91 11.39 -12.32 -0.39
C THR A 91 12.38 -11.77 0.64
N LEU A 92 13.01 -12.64 1.44
CA LEU A 92 13.88 -12.27 2.54
C LEU A 92 15.35 -12.40 2.14
N THR A 93 16.12 -11.32 2.32
CA THR A 93 17.57 -11.30 2.16
C THR A 93 18.27 -11.13 3.50
N ALA A 94 19.49 -11.66 3.62
CA ALA A 94 20.27 -11.56 4.84
C ALA A 94 20.72 -10.10 5.07
N ALA A 95 20.32 -9.51 6.19
CA ALA A 95 20.69 -8.14 6.55
C ALA A 95 21.54 -8.06 7.82
N GLY A 96 21.89 -9.18 8.44
CA GLY A 96 22.72 -9.19 9.64
C GLY A 96 23.03 -10.61 10.11
N ASP A 97 23.72 -10.67 11.25
CA ASP A 97 24.12 -11.90 11.92
C ASP A 97 22.94 -12.73 12.43
N VAL A 98 23.23 -13.99 12.74
CA VAL A 98 22.27 -14.91 13.34
C VAL A 98 22.56 -15.10 14.83
N PHE A 99 21.55 -14.94 15.67
CA PHE A 99 21.67 -15.09 17.12
C PHE A 99 20.75 -16.17 17.65
N LYS A 100 21.30 -17.08 18.46
CA LYS A 100 20.53 -18.03 19.27
C LYS A 100 20.38 -17.44 20.67
N ILE A 101 19.14 -17.24 21.11
CA ILE A 101 18.79 -16.66 22.41
C ILE A 101 18.15 -17.75 23.26
N LYS A 102 18.59 -17.91 24.51
CA LYS A 102 18.00 -18.82 25.50
C LYS A 102 17.92 -18.14 26.87
N LEU A 103 16.76 -18.21 27.50
CA LEU A 103 16.54 -17.91 28.92
C LEU A 103 16.28 -19.25 29.64
N GLU A 104 17.04 -19.51 30.68
CA GLU A 104 16.95 -20.71 31.53
C GLU A 104 16.67 -20.29 32.97
N LYS A 105 15.90 -21.06 33.73
CA LYS A 105 15.68 -20.77 35.16
C LYS A 105 17.02 -20.79 35.89
N ALA A 106 17.28 -19.80 36.74
CA ALA A 106 18.49 -19.80 37.57
C ALA A 106 18.39 -20.92 38.62
N GLY A 107 19.45 -21.71 38.77
CA GLY A 107 19.51 -22.84 39.72
C GLY A 107 19.24 -24.23 39.13
N ASP A 108 18.98 -24.37 37.83
CA ASP A 108 18.71 -25.65 37.15
C ASP A 108 19.98 -26.53 36.91
N ASP A 109 20.91 -26.49 37.87
CA ASP A 109 22.07 -27.40 37.97
C ASP A 109 21.83 -28.46 39.08
N SER A 110 20.64 -28.49 39.71
CA SER A 110 20.29 -29.36 40.86
C SER A 110 19.08 -30.26 40.59
N GLU A 111 19.08 -31.46 41.20
CA GLU A 111 18.03 -32.51 41.21
C GLU A 111 16.68 -32.10 41.85
N ASP A 112 16.28 -30.82 41.78
CA ASP A 112 15.00 -30.33 42.30
C ASP A 112 13.98 -30.18 41.16
N HIS A 113 13.14 -31.22 41.02
CA HIS A 113 12.07 -31.35 40.02
C HIS A 113 10.85 -30.44 40.30
N SER A 114 11.06 -29.17 40.63
CA SER A 114 9.99 -28.17 40.59
C SER A 114 9.60 -27.92 39.12
N ASP A 115 8.64 -28.70 38.63
CA ASP A 115 8.26 -28.91 37.24
C ASP A 115 7.63 -27.68 36.53
N THR A 116 7.80 -26.47 37.07
CA THR A 116 7.24 -25.25 36.49
C THR A 116 8.24 -24.61 35.52
N PRO A 117 7.96 -24.62 34.21
CA PRO A 117 8.85 -24.02 33.21
C PRO A 117 8.95 -22.50 33.42
N LEU A 118 10.12 -21.93 33.13
CA LEU A 118 10.30 -20.47 33.07
C LEU A 118 9.31 -19.87 32.05
N LYS A 119 8.57 -18.84 32.45
CA LYS A 119 7.62 -18.13 31.59
C LYS A 119 8.00 -16.66 31.47
N LEU A 120 7.81 -16.12 30.26
CA LEU A 120 7.89 -14.70 29.99
C LEU A 120 6.46 -14.10 30.02
N MET A 121 6.09 -13.48 31.13
CA MET A 121 4.77 -12.89 31.36
C MET A 121 4.58 -11.62 30.53
N LYS A 122 5.62 -10.79 30.42
CA LYS A 122 5.70 -9.62 29.54
C LYS A 122 6.69 -9.91 28.41
N ALA A 123 6.44 -9.41 27.20
CA ALA A 123 7.37 -9.62 26.10
C ALA A 123 8.74 -8.97 26.40
N MET A 124 9.82 -9.65 26.03
CA MET A 124 11.14 -9.01 25.91
C MET A 124 11.24 -8.35 24.54
N GLU A 125 12.10 -7.34 24.47
CA GLU A 125 12.47 -6.66 23.23
C GLU A 125 13.86 -7.13 22.77
N VAL A 126 14.01 -7.33 21.47
CA VAL A 126 15.28 -7.67 20.84
C VAL A 126 15.54 -6.67 19.73
N ALA A 127 16.67 -5.97 19.80
CA ALA A 127 17.17 -5.13 18.72
C ALA A 127 18.33 -5.84 18.01
N LEU A 128 18.30 -5.91 16.68
CA LEU A 128 19.37 -6.47 15.85
C LEU A 128 19.89 -5.40 14.89
N ALA A 129 21.21 -5.24 14.84
CA ALA A 129 21.84 -4.37 13.84
C ALA A 129 21.69 -4.96 12.43
N THR A 130 21.54 -4.08 11.45
CA THR A 130 21.50 -4.40 10.02
C THR A 130 22.78 -3.93 9.31
N ASN A 131 23.03 -4.46 8.12
CA ASN A 131 24.18 -4.10 7.27
C ASN A 131 24.05 -2.72 6.61
N GLY A 132 23.12 -1.87 7.08
CA GLY A 132 22.76 -0.58 6.50
C GLY A 132 21.26 -0.32 6.46
N ILE A 133 20.87 0.78 5.82
CA ILE A 133 19.48 1.22 5.66
C ILE A 133 18.83 0.48 4.48
N PRO A 134 17.65 -0.17 4.65
CA PRO A 134 16.92 -0.78 3.55
C PRO A 134 16.47 0.31 2.57
N ASN A 135 16.58 0.04 1.27
CA ASN A 135 16.06 0.94 0.25
C ASN A 135 14.66 0.49 -0.16
N HIS A 136 13.63 1.34 0.01
CA HIS A 136 12.26 1.02 -0.39
C HIS A 136 12.22 0.51 -1.85
N PRO A 137 11.54 -0.61 -2.16
CA PRO A 137 10.52 -1.32 -1.38
C PRO A 137 11.04 -2.36 -0.37
N GLN A 138 12.32 -2.30 0.02
CA GLN A 138 12.85 -3.10 1.10
C GLN A 138 12.42 -2.56 2.47
N LEU A 139 12.13 -3.48 3.39
CA LEU A 139 11.75 -3.23 4.76
C LEU A 139 12.73 -3.93 5.70
N GLY A 140 13.18 -3.22 6.73
CA GLY A 140 14.00 -3.80 7.79
C GLY A 140 13.13 -4.61 8.77
N GLU A 141 13.34 -5.93 8.82
CA GLU A 141 12.57 -6.83 9.66
C GLU A 141 13.47 -7.81 10.43
N ILE A 142 12.94 -8.43 11.48
CA ILE A 142 13.56 -9.60 12.12
C ILE A 142 12.85 -10.86 11.64
N ALA A 143 13.63 -11.88 11.29
CA ALA A 143 13.13 -13.21 11.03
C ALA A 143 13.51 -14.19 12.16
N ILE A 144 12.62 -15.14 12.42
CA ILE A 144 12.78 -16.25 13.35
C ILE A 144 12.92 -17.57 12.60
N TYR A 145 13.89 -18.39 12.97
CA TYR A 145 14.09 -19.72 12.38
C TYR A 145 13.22 -20.77 13.10
N ARG A 146 12.25 -21.35 12.38
CA ARG A 146 11.35 -22.41 12.88
C ARG A 146 10.96 -23.36 11.73
N LYS A 147 10.82 -24.65 12.03
CA LYS A 147 10.44 -25.69 11.04
C LYS A 147 11.30 -25.63 9.77
N ASP A 148 12.62 -25.55 9.98
CA ASP A 148 13.64 -25.46 8.92
C ASP A 148 13.53 -24.29 7.93
N ASN A 149 12.82 -23.23 8.30
CA ASN A 149 12.73 -22.04 7.48
C ASN A 149 12.77 -20.74 8.31
N TRP A 150 13.15 -19.64 7.66
CA TRP A 150 13.08 -18.30 8.24
C TRP A 150 11.68 -17.74 8.04
N LYS A 151 11.03 -17.31 9.12
CA LYS A 151 9.72 -16.65 9.09
C LYS A 151 9.84 -15.25 9.66
N ARG A 152 9.14 -14.29 9.07
CA ARG A 152 9.08 -12.92 9.56
C ARG A 152 8.51 -12.89 10.99
N MET A 153 9.06 -12.05 11.85
CA MET A 153 8.39 -11.60 13.06
C MET A 153 7.33 -10.57 12.66
N MET A 154 6.23 -10.45 13.41
CA MET A 154 5.15 -9.49 13.07
C MET A 154 5.39 -8.11 13.68
N ALA A 155 5.90 -8.05 14.91
CA ALA A 155 6.21 -6.79 15.58
C ALA A 155 7.62 -6.34 15.19
N ASN A 156 7.77 -5.58 14.09
CA ASN A 156 9.06 -4.98 13.73
C ASN A 156 8.96 -3.46 13.76
N PHE A 157 10.08 -2.81 14.11
CA PHE A 157 10.26 -1.38 13.93
C PHE A 157 11.72 -1.13 13.52
N TYR A 158 11.93 -0.41 12.42
CA TYR A 158 13.27 -0.11 11.92
C TYR A 158 13.70 1.27 12.40
N ARG A 159 14.85 1.32 13.08
CA ARG A 159 15.53 2.55 13.49
C ARG A 159 16.59 2.88 12.45
N ALA A 160 16.33 3.91 11.65
CA ALA A 160 17.24 4.38 10.62
C ALA A 160 18.48 5.08 11.22
N SER A 161 18.34 5.73 12.38
CA SER A 161 19.44 6.49 13.01
C SER A 161 20.67 5.65 13.36
N ASP A 162 20.51 4.35 13.65
CA ASP A 162 21.60 3.43 13.99
C ASP A 162 21.56 2.11 13.19
N SER A 163 20.69 2.02 12.18
CA SER A 163 20.50 0.81 11.38
C SER A 163 20.17 -0.42 12.22
N THR A 164 19.18 -0.33 13.10
CA THR A 164 18.71 -1.46 13.91
C THR A 164 17.25 -1.77 13.65
N VAL A 165 16.86 -3.02 13.83
CA VAL A 165 15.46 -3.44 13.81
C VAL A 165 15.08 -4.02 15.17
N LEU A 166 13.95 -3.58 15.71
CA LEU A 166 13.42 -3.99 17.00
C LEU A 166 12.29 -5.01 16.81
N THR A 167 12.18 -5.99 17.70
CA THR A 167 11.02 -6.88 17.79
C THR A 167 10.64 -7.21 19.23
N LYS A 168 9.39 -7.65 19.43
CA LYS A 168 8.89 -8.15 20.72
C LYS A 168 8.60 -9.65 20.66
N THR A 169 8.89 -10.37 21.74
CA THR A 169 8.61 -11.80 21.83
C THR A 169 8.43 -12.28 23.27
N LYS A 170 7.56 -13.27 23.47
CA LYS A 170 7.41 -14.03 24.73
C LYS A 170 8.14 -15.38 24.73
N SER A 171 8.84 -15.70 23.65
CA SER A 171 9.52 -16.99 23.53
C SER A 171 10.90 -16.94 24.20
N ILE A 172 11.16 -17.89 25.09
CA ILE A 172 12.42 -17.97 25.86
C ILE A 172 13.56 -18.69 25.14
N LYS A 173 13.30 -19.31 23.99
CA LYS A 173 14.30 -20.04 23.19
C LYS A 173 14.08 -19.75 21.70
N LEU A 174 14.99 -19.02 21.09
CA LEU A 174 14.83 -18.44 19.76
C LEU A 174 16.11 -18.53 18.94
N LYS A 175 15.97 -18.48 17.62
CA LYS A 175 17.03 -18.21 16.67
C LYS A 175 16.54 -17.11 15.74
N LEU A 176 17.15 -15.93 15.83
CA LEU A 176 16.74 -14.72 15.14
C LEU A 176 17.83 -14.22 14.20
N ARG A 177 17.44 -13.42 13.22
CA ARG A 177 18.35 -12.65 12.36
C ARG A 177 17.65 -11.39 11.87
N ALA A 178 18.42 -10.34 11.56
CA ALA A 178 17.91 -9.25 10.75
C ALA A 178 17.83 -9.67 9.27
N VAL A 179 16.77 -9.21 8.59
CA VAL A 179 16.55 -9.42 7.16
C VAL A 179 16.07 -8.12 6.52
N TYR A 180 16.32 -7.98 5.22
CA TYR A 180 15.55 -7.05 4.39
C TYR A 180 14.50 -7.87 3.66
N ARG A 181 13.24 -7.47 3.80
CA ARG A 181 12.13 -8.00 3.03
C ARG A 181 11.78 -7.04 1.91
N THR A 182 11.77 -7.51 0.68
CA THR A 182 11.31 -6.69 -0.45
C THR A 182 9.80 -6.90 -0.61
N LEU A 183 9.00 -5.82 -0.65
CA LEU A 183 7.59 -5.91 -1.05
C LEU A 183 7.49 -6.52 -2.44
N GLN A 184 6.47 -7.33 -2.65
CA GLN A 184 6.33 -8.11 -3.87
C GLN A 184 5.61 -7.32 -4.95
N ALA A 185 6.16 -7.38 -6.16
CA ALA A 185 5.57 -6.79 -7.36
C ALA A 185 5.64 -7.82 -8.49
N ARG A 186 4.52 -8.03 -9.18
CA ARG A 186 4.48 -8.78 -10.43
C ARG A 186 5.09 -7.95 -11.57
N THR A 187 5.76 -8.64 -12.48
CA THR A 187 6.32 -8.06 -13.71
C THR A 187 6.01 -8.97 -14.88
N GLY A 188 5.84 -8.43 -16.08
CA GLY A 188 5.61 -9.23 -17.30
C GLY A 188 4.68 -8.52 -18.27
N PRO A 189 4.51 -9.04 -19.50
CA PRO A 189 3.65 -8.45 -20.51
C PRO A 189 2.17 -8.37 -20.08
N GLU A 190 1.72 -9.24 -19.18
CA GLU A 190 0.37 -9.16 -18.60
C GLU A 190 0.15 -7.91 -17.75
N VAL A 191 1.20 -7.38 -17.11
CA VAL A 191 1.13 -6.14 -16.32
C VAL A 191 0.88 -4.95 -17.25
N ASP A 192 1.53 -4.94 -18.43
CA ASP A 192 1.35 -3.89 -19.42
C ASP A 192 -0.04 -3.93 -20.05
N ARG A 193 -0.56 -5.13 -20.38
CA ARG A 193 -1.94 -5.31 -20.87
C ARG A 193 -2.96 -4.89 -19.81
N GLY A 194 -2.76 -5.32 -18.57
CA GLY A 194 -3.61 -4.93 -17.44
C GLY A 194 -3.63 -3.44 -17.19
N ARG A 195 -2.47 -2.78 -17.27
CA ARG A 195 -2.36 -1.31 -17.16
C ARG A 195 -3.13 -0.61 -18.28
N ASP A 196 -3.06 -1.14 -19.50
CA ASP A 196 -3.77 -0.58 -20.65
C ASP A 196 -5.29 -0.68 -20.44
N LEU A 197 -5.79 -1.86 -20.08
CA LEU A 197 -7.19 -2.06 -19.70
C LEU A 197 -7.61 -1.10 -18.58
N TYR A 198 -6.81 -1.02 -17.51
CA TYR A 198 -7.07 -0.17 -16.35
C TYR A 198 -7.21 1.33 -16.68
N MET A 199 -6.44 1.80 -17.67
CA MET A 199 -6.37 3.20 -18.06
C MET A 199 -7.32 3.56 -19.20
N ASN A 200 -7.67 2.59 -20.05
CA ASN A 200 -8.25 2.87 -21.35
C ASN A 200 -9.53 2.10 -21.66
N GLU A 201 -9.77 0.96 -21.02
CA GLU A 201 -10.98 0.18 -21.28
C GLU A 201 -12.15 0.79 -20.51
N THR A 202 -13.27 0.98 -21.21
CA THR A 202 -14.52 1.47 -20.64
C THR A 202 -15.48 0.34 -20.36
N TRP A 203 -15.27 -0.83 -20.97
CA TRP A 203 -16.20 -1.93 -20.94
C TRP A 203 -17.61 -1.42 -21.26
N GLY A 204 -17.77 -0.66 -22.35
CA GLY A 204 -19.08 -0.19 -22.81
C GLY A 204 -19.94 0.55 -21.78
N ASP A 205 -19.34 1.11 -20.72
CA ASP A 205 -20.02 1.83 -19.64
C ASP A 205 -20.58 3.19 -20.10
N GLU A 206 -20.37 3.53 -21.38
CA GLU A 206 -21.05 4.63 -22.06
C GLU A 206 -22.58 4.53 -21.94
N ALA A 207 -23.14 3.33 -21.81
CA ALA A 207 -24.57 3.13 -21.57
C ALA A 207 -25.02 3.78 -20.25
N LEU A 208 -24.24 3.64 -19.17
CA LEU A 208 -24.55 4.31 -17.91
C LEU A 208 -24.18 5.78 -17.96
N TRP A 209 -22.91 6.08 -18.23
CA TRP A 209 -22.39 7.43 -18.03
C TRP A 209 -22.80 8.37 -19.15
N GLY A 210 -22.76 7.87 -20.38
CA GLY A 210 -23.05 8.64 -21.57
C GLY A 210 -24.53 8.72 -21.91
N GLU A 211 -25.27 7.62 -21.80
CA GLU A 211 -26.68 7.55 -22.20
C GLU A 211 -27.62 7.76 -21.02
N PHE A 212 -27.49 7.00 -19.93
CA PHE A 212 -28.39 7.14 -18.78
C PHE A 212 -28.18 8.44 -18.02
N PHE A 213 -26.94 8.73 -17.60
CA PHE A 213 -26.63 9.98 -16.90
C PHE A 213 -26.51 11.17 -17.85
N GLU A 214 -26.18 10.97 -19.12
CA GLU A 214 -25.85 12.07 -20.03
C GLU A 214 -24.65 12.91 -19.53
N LEU A 215 -23.67 12.29 -18.87
CA LEU A 215 -22.52 12.95 -18.26
C LEU A 215 -21.72 13.81 -19.25
N HIS A 216 -21.66 13.39 -20.51
CA HIS A 216 -21.01 14.12 -21.59
C HIS A 216 -21.57 15.55 -21.76
N THR A 217 -22.84 15.80 -21.41
CA THR A 217 -23.45 17.14 -21.46
C THR A 217 -22.82 18.10 -20.44
N VAL A 218 -22.48 17.60 -19.25
CA VAL A 218 -21.77 18.35 -18.20
C VAL A 218 -20.31 18.56 -18.62
N LEU A 219 -19.62 17.48 -19.02
CA LEU A 219 -18.20 17.52 -19.36
C LEU A 219 -17.89 18.40 -20.58
N ASN A 220 -18.81 18.50 -21.55
CA ASN A 220 -18.65 19.41 -22.69
C ASN A 220 -18.60 20.91 -22.30
N ASN A 221 -19.09 21.26 -21.11
CA ASN A 221 -19.25 22.64 -20.65
C ASN A 221 -18.37 23.02 -19.45
N VAL A 222 -17.62 22.07 -18.88
CA VAL A 222 -16.74 22.32 -17.73
C VAL A 222 -15.44 23.01 -18.16
N SER A 223 -14.97 24.00 -17.39
CA SER A 223 -13.64 24.59 -17.59
C SER A 223 -12.55 23.71 -16.95
N PRO A 224 -11.27 23.84 -17.37
CA PRO A 224 -10.16 23.15 -16.70
C PRO A 224 -10.11 23.41 -15.19
N MET A 225 -10.31 24.67 -14.76
CA MET A 225 -10.29 25.04 -13.35
C MET A 225 -11.42 24.37 -12.56
N THR A 226 -12.64 24.34 -13.10
CA THR A 226 -13.76 23.65 -12.46
C THR A 226 -13.53 22.13 -12.42
N ALA A 227 -13.03 21.54 -13.50
CA ALA A 227 -12.71 20.11 -13.56
C ALA A 227 -11.68 19.72 -12.49
N VAL A 228 -10.61 20.50 -12.34
CA VAL A 228 -9.62 20.32 -11.26
C VAL A 228 -10.27 20.48 -9.88
N GLY A 229 -11.17 21.46 -9.72
CA GLY A 229 -11.90 21.69 -8.47
C GLY A 229 -12.77 20.52 -8.01
N ILE A 230 -13.23 19.68 -8.94
CA ILE A 230 -13.97 18.44 -8.65
C ILE A 230 -13.10 17.16 -8.73
N GLY A 231 -11.77 17.32 -8.80
CA GLY A 231 -10.81 16.23 -8.65
C GLY A 231 -10.25 15.63 -9.94
N ALA A 232 -10.40 16.29 -11.10
CA ALA A 232 -9.77 15.84 -12.33
C ALA A 232 -8.23 15.79 -12.21
N GLN A 233 -7.64 14.73 -12.74
CA GLN A 233 -6.20 14.51 -12.83
C GLN A 233 -5.80 14.54 -14.31
N ILE A 234 -4.67 15.18 -14.64
CA ILE A 234 -4.24 15.39 -16.03
C ILE A 234 -2.89 14.71 -16.29
N ASP A 235 -2.86 13.76 -17.20
CA ASP A 235 -1.64 13.13 -17.70
C ASP A 235 -0.86 14.14 -18.56
N ILE A 236 0.28 14.61 -18.03
CA ILE A 236 1.12 15.62 -18.68
C ILE A 236 1.66 15.16 -20.04
N SER A 237 1.84 13.85 -20.24
CA SER A 237 2.40 13.30 -21.47
C SER A 237 1.45 13.40 -22.67
N LYS A 238 0.15 13.59 -22.39
CA LYS A 238 -0.91 13.69 -23.40
C LYS A 238 -1.43 15.10 -23.60
N VAL A 239 -0.95 16.08 -22.83
CA VAL A 239 -1.39 17.47 -22.95
C VAL A 239 -0.99 18.03 -24.33
N PRO A 240 -1.94 18.53 -25.14
CA PRO A 240 -1.64 19.14 -26.42
C PRO A 240 -0.61 20.27 -26.33
N LYS A 241 0.34 20.30 -27.27
CA LYS A 241 1.43 21.30 -27.30
C LYS A 241 0.93 22.74 -27.17
N ALA A 242 -0.18 23.09 -27.81
CA ALA A 242 -0.74 24.44 -27.73
C ALA A 242 -1.11 24.85 -26.30
N ILE A 243 -1.56 23.91 -25.46
CA ILE A 243 -1.87 24.15 -24.05
C ILE A 243 -0.56 24.27 -23.25
N VAL A 244 0.40 23.38 -23.51
CA VAL A 244 1.74 23.45 -22.88
C VAL A 244 2.37 24.82 -23.11
N ASP A 245 2.38 25.30 -24.35
CA ASP A 245 2.97 26.58 -24.73
C ASP A 245 2.34 27.76 -23.98
N VAL A 246 1.01 27.76 -23.77
CA VAL A 246 0.33 28.77 -22.94
C VAL A 246 0.77 28.64 -21.47
N MET A 247 0.75 27.43 -20.92
CA MET A 247 1.00 27.20 -19.48
C MET A 247 2.43 27.50 -19.05
N ILE A 248 3.42 27.41 -19.96
CA ILE A 248 4.82 27.76 -19.69
C ILE A 248 5.20 29.20 -20.08
N SER A 249 4.31 29.93 -20.75
CA SER A 249 4.58 31.31 -21.18
C SER A 249 4.55 32.31 -20.01
N ASP A 250 4.99 33.54 -20.24
CA ASP A 250 4.78 34.66 -19.30
C ASP A 250 3.47 35.44 -19.57
N ASP A 251 2.60 34.93 -20.46
CA ASP A 251 1.28 35.52 -20.71
C ASP A 251 0.26 34.99 -19.68
N PHE A 252 0.26 35.60 -18.50
CA PHE A 252 -0.64 35.24 -17.41
C PHE A 252 -2.11 35.46 -17.76
N ALA A 253 -2.44 36.42 -18.63
CA ALA A 253 -3.81 36.64 -19.09
C ALA A 253 -4.28 35.46 -19.97
N ALA A 254 -3.43 34.97 -20.87
CA ALA A 254 -3.71 33.78 -21.67
C ALA A 254 -3.85 32.52 -20.81
N LYS A 255 -3.01 32.36 -19.77
CA LYS A 255 -3.15 31.24 -18.80
C LYS A 255 -4.51 31.26 -18.13
N GLN A 256 -4.90 32.41 -17.57
CA GLN A 256 -6.19 32.53 -16.88
C GLN A 256 -7.36 32.32 -17.83
N ALA A 257 -7.29 32.87 -19.05
CA ALA A 257 -8.29 32.62 -20.07
C ALA A 257 -8.39 31.14 -20.44
N ALA A 258 -7.26 30.44 -20.58
CA ALA A 258 -7.24 29.01 -20.90
C ALA A 258 -7.84 28.16 -19.77
N LEU A 259 -7.51 28.46 -18.51
CA LEU A 259 -8.03 27.74 -17.34
C LEU A 259 -9.55 27.89 -17.16
N GLN A 260 -10.14 28.97 -17.68
CA GLN A 260 -11.58 29.22 -17.63
C GLN A 260 -12.35 28.74 -18.86
N ASN A 261 -11.66 28.34 -19.94
CA ASN A 261 -12.28 28.06 -21.22
C ASN A 261 -12.68 26.57 -21.37
N PRO A 262 -13.98 26.22 -21.47
CA PRO A 262 -14.39 24.83 -21.67
C PRO A 262 -13.84 24.18 -22.95
N ALA A 263 -13.50 24.96 -23.98
CA ALA A 263 -12.86 24.41 -25.17
C ALA A 263 -11.49 23.78 -24.85
N VAL A 264 -10.75 24.33 -23.88
CA VAL A 264 -9.46 23.77 -23.43
C VAL A 264 -9.69 22.45 -22.70
N ALA A 265 -10.73 22.34 -21.86
CA ALA A 265 -11.08 21.07 -21.23
C ALA A 265 -11.45 20.00 -22.26
N ARG A 266 -12.25 20.35 -23.27
CA ARG A 266 -12.58 19.42 -24.37
C ARG A 266 -11.35 19.00 -25.17
N MET A 267 -10.40 19.91 -25.41
CA MET A 267 -9.12 19.56 -26.05
C MET A 267 -8.32 18.56 -25.21
N LEU A 268 -8.30 18.71 -23.88
CA LEU A 268 -7.65 17.75 -22.98
C LEU A 268 -8.35 16.39 -22.99
N MET A 269 -9.68 16.37 -22.93
CA MET A 269 -10.47 15.13 -22.98
C MET A 269 -10.32 14.41 -24.32
N LYS A 270 -10.34 15.13 -25.44
CA LYS A 270 -10.15 14.57 -26.78
C LYS A 270 -8.73 14.04 -27.03
N ALA A 271 -7.76 14.55 -26.28
CA ALA A 271 -6.39 14.05 -26.28
C ALA A 271 -6.15 12.91 -25.27
N ASP A 272 -7.20 12.41 -24.60
CA ASP A 272 -7.12 11.44 -23.51
C ASP A 272 -6.21 11.89 -22.35
N ALA A 273 -6.02 13.20 -22.18
CA ALA A 273 -5.17 13.75 -21.13
C ALA A 273 -5.88 13.81 -19.78
N VAL A 274 -7.22 13.87 -19.75
CA VAL A 274 -7.98 13.76 -18.49
C VAL A 274 -8.06 12.29 -18.10
N ILE A 275 -7.47 11.94 -16.95
CA ILE A 275 -7.34 10.56 -16.51
C ILE A 275 -8.71 9.92 -16.31
N GLY A 276 -8.89 8.79 -16.99
CA GLY A 276 -10.06 7.93 -16.87
C GLY A 276 -11.35 8.42 -17.51
N ILE A 277 -11.30 9.47 -18.33
CA ILE A 277 -12.43 9.93 -19.15
C ILE A 277 -12.20 9.51 -20.61
N LYS A 278 -13.16 8.81 -21.21
CA LYS A 278 -13.13 8.40 -22.61
C LYS A 278 -14.30 8.99 -23.38
N GLY A 279 -14.03 10.06 -24.14
CA GLY A 279 -15.04 10.74 -24.93
C GLY A 279 -15.38 9.99 -26.22
N VAL A 280 -16.67 9.85 -26.51
CA VAL A 280 -17.16 9.40 -27.82
C VAL A 280 -17.54 10.61 -28.66
N TYR A 281 -17.08 10.65 -29.91
CA TYR A 281 -17.31 11.74 -30.83
C TYR A 281 -17.95 11.20 -32.11
N GLY A 282 -19.02 11.85 -32.58
CA GLY A 282 -19.73 11.38 -33.78
C GLY A 282 -20.50 12.44 -34.54
N ASN A 283 -20.50 13.70 -34.07
CA ASN A 283 -21.22 14.78 -34.74
C ASN A 283 -20.28 15.55 -35.69
N PRO A 284 -20.46 15.44 -37.03
CA PRO A 284 -19.61 16.14 -38.00
C PRO A 284 -19.69 17.67 -37.91
N ASP A 285 -20.82 18.21 -37.47
CA ASP A 285 -21.04 19.66 -37.32
C ASP A 285 -20.41 20.20 -36.02
N LYS A 286 -20.15 19.31 -35.05
CA LYS A 286 -19.55 19.62 -33.75
C LYS A 286 -18.48 18.59 -33.39
N PRO A 287 -17.37 18.50 -34.15
CA PRO A 287 -16.39 17.43 -34.05
C PRO A 287 -15.62 17.41 -32.72
N ASP A 288 -15.67 18.50 -31.95
CA ASP A 288 -15.02 18.63 -30.64
C ASP A 288 -15.98 18.46 -29.45
N MET A 289 -17.26 18.16 -29.71
CA MET A 289 -18.24 17.89 -28.68
C MET A 289 -18.45 16.38 -28.54
N MET A 290 -18.33 15.89 -27.31
CA MET A 290 -18.67 14.50 -27.00
C MET A 290 -20.16 14.27 -27.22
N THR A 291 -20.50 13.16 -27.87
CA THR A 291 -21.87 12.66 -28.00
C THR A 291 -22.21 11.59 -26.96
N SER A 292 -21.18 11.02 -26.33
CA SER A 292 -21.28 10.08 -25.21
C SER A 292 -19.92 10.07 -24.47
N VAL A 293 -19.85 9.43 -23.31
CA VAL A 293 -18.62 9.30 -22.52
C VAL A 293 -18.62 7.99 -21.72
N GLY A 294 -17.48 7.32 -21.68
CA GLY A 294 -17.21 6.20 -20.80
C GLY A 294 -16.16 6.55 -19.76
N LEU A 295 -16.13 5.80 -18.65
CA LEU A 295 -15.17 5.96 -17.58
C LEU A 295 -14.26 4.72 -17.51
N THR A 296 -13.12 4.84 -16.85
CA THR A 296 -12.19 3.71 -16.63
C THR A 296 -11.84 3.61 -15.15
N CYS A 297 -11.24 2.50 -14.71
CA CYS A 297 -10.76 2.36 -13.33
C CYS A 297 -9.84 3.51 -12.88
N ALA A 298 -9.10 4.11 -13.81
CA ALA A 298 -8.15 5.17 -13.53
C ALA A 298 -8.78 6.45 -12.95
N VAL A 299 -10.05 6.74 -13.21
CA VAL A 299 -10.71 7.98 -12.74
C VAL A 299 -10.68 8.08 -11.21
N CYS A 300 -10.82 6.94 -10.53
CA CYS A 300 -10.85 6.82 -9.07
C CYS A 300 -9.48 6.48 -8.47
N HIS A 301 -8.61 5.79 -9.20
CA HIS A 301 -7.44 5.12 -8.60
C HIS A 301 -6.08 5.53 -9.18
N VAL A 302 -6.08 6.57 -10.01
CA VAL A 302 -4.86 7.16 -10.54
C VAL A 302 -4.87 8.64 -10.23
N VAL A 303 -3.77 9.07 -9.62
CA VAL A 303 -3.45 10.49 -9.40
C VAL A 303 -2.24 10.86 -10.24
N VAL A 304 -1.86 12.13 -10.23
CA VAL A 304 -0.60 12.55 -10.85
C VAL A 304 0.31 13.22 -9.85
N GLU A 305 1.62 13.17 -10.09
CA GLU A 305 2.57 14.02 -9.40
C GLU A 305 2.33 15.49 -9.80
N PRO A 306 1.91 16.39 -8.88
CA PRO A 306 1.52 17.74 -9.27
C PRO A 306 2.68 18.58 -9.81
N THR A 307 2.51 19.17 -10.99
CA THR A 307 3.47 20.14 -11.56
C THR A 307 3.16 21.54 -11.07
N LYS A 308 4.20 22.30 -10.70
CA LYS A 308 4.06 23.69 -10.26
C LYS A 308 4.01 24.65 -11.46
N PHE A 309 3.02 25.53 -11.49
CA PHE A 309 2.87 26.58 -12.50
C PHE A 309 2.76 27.95 -11.88
N GLN A 310 3.49 28.92 -12.41
CA GLN A 310 3.28 30.32 -12.07
C GLN A 310 2.07 30.84 -12.85
N LEU A 311 0.97 31.16 -12.14
CA LEU A 311 -0.28 31.60 -12.74
C LEU A 311 -0.45 33.12 -12.78
N GLU A 312 0.37 33.85 -12.04
CA GLU A 312 0.35 35.31 -11.97
C GLU A 312 1.78 35.87 -11.88
N ALA A 313 1.98 37.07 -12.43
CA ALA A 313 3.28 37.72 -12.43
C ALA A 313 3.78 37.98 -11.01
N GLY A 314 4.97 37.47 -10.68
CA GLY A 314 5.59 37.66 -9.36
C GLY A 314 4.97 36.83 -8.23
N ALA A 315 3.98 35.99 -8.50
CA ALA A 315 3.42 35.05 -7.53
C ALA A 315 4.24 33.75 -7.48
N GLU A 316 4.19 33.05 -6.34
CA GLU A 316 4.80 31.73 -6.20
C GLU A 316 4.07 30.69 -7.08
N PRO A 317 4.79 29.76 -7.73
CA PRO A 317 4.18 28.68 -8.48
C PRO A 317 3.27 27.79 -7.62
N VAL A 318 2.06 27.52 -8.11
CA VAL A 318 1.08 26.65 -7.44
C VAL A 318 1.10 25.25 -8.04
N PRO A 319 1.03 24.18 -7.23
CA PRO A 319 0.91 22.82 -7.73
C PRO A 319 -0.48 22.60 -8.35
N LEU A 320 -0.51 22.21 -9.63
CA LEU A 320 -1.72 21.76 -10.31
C LEU A 320 -1.66 20.24 -10.51
N PRO A 321 -2.80 19.52 -10.51
CA PRO A 321 -2.84 18.07 -10.75
C PRO A 321 -2.64 17.76 -12.24
N ILE A 322 -1.51 18.19 -12.77
CA ILE A 322 -1.02 17.93 -14.11
C ILE A 322 0.36 17.30 -13.94
N GLY A 323 0.55 16.07 -14.39
CA GLY A 323 1.80 15.37 -14.15
C GLY A 323 1.85 13.95 -14.67
N VAL A 324 2.90 13.23 -14.27
CA VAL A 324 3.05 11.81 -14.58
C VAL A 324 2.05 11.00 -13.74
N PRO A 325 1.29 10.07 -14.34
CA PRO A 325 0.39 9.18 -13.61
C PRO A 325 1.12 8.39 -12.51
N VAL A 326 0.49 8.32 -11.33
CA VAL A 326 0.90 7.55 -10.17
C VAL A 326 -0.19 6.54 -9.87
N TYR A 327 0.16 5.26 -9.93
CA TYR A 327 -0.75 4.14 -9.72
C TYR A 327 -0.77 3.71 -8.26
N GLY A 328 -1.95 3.42 -7.73
CA GLY A 328 -2.13 2.89 -6.38
C GLY A 328 -2.85 3.83 -5.42
N PRO A 329 -2.42 5.11 -5.27
CA PRO A 329 -3.14 6.05 -4.42
C PRO A 329 -4.57 6.31 -4.93
N PRO A 330 -5.56 6.40 -4.03
CA PRO A 330 -6.91 6.79 -4.42
C PRO A 330 -6.96 8.27 -4.80
N ASN A 331 -7.80 8.63 -5.77
CA ASN A 331 -8.13 10.00 -6.10
C ASN A 331 -9.10 10.57 -5.05
N THR A 332 -8.56 11.00 -3.92
CA THR A 332 -9.34 11.52 -2.78
C THR A 332 -9.95 12.90 -3.03
N LYS A 333 -9.71 13.48 -4.21
CA LYS A 333 -10.29 14.76 -4.64
C LYS A 333 -11.46 14.60 -5.60
N MET A 334 -11.65 13.42 -6.20
CA MET A 334 -12.76 13.17 -7.12
C MET A 334 -14.09 13.26 -6.38
N ASP A 335 -14.91 14.24 -6.71
CA ASP A 335 -16.26 14.37 -6.17
C ASP A 335 -17.28 13.83 -7.19
N ALA A 336 -17.38 12.50 -7.24
CA ALA A 336 -18.25 11.81 -8.19
C ALA A 336 -19.73 12.19 -7.97
N GLY A 337 -20.15 12.32 -6.71
CA GLY A 337 -21.51 12.68 -6.37
C GLY A 337 -21.86 14.10 -6.82
N LEU A 338 -20.99 15.07 -6.55
CA LEU A 338 -21.19 16.44 -7.04
C LEU A 338 -21.24 16.50 -8.57
N LEU A 339 -20.34 15.79 -9.26
CA LEU A 339 -20.33 15.72 -10.72
C LEU A 339 -21.65 15.15 -11.27
N LEU A 340 -22.09 14.00 -10.75
CA LEU A 340 -23.34 13.36 -11.17
C LEU A 340 -24.56 14.23 -10.83
N SER A 341 -24.50 15.02 -9.76
CA SER A 341 -25.59 15.91 -9.38
C SER A 341 -25.94 16.94 -10.46
N PHE A 342 -25.00 17.31 -11.34
CA PHE A 342 -25.24 18.26 -12.43
C PHE A 342 -25.78 17.64 -13.71
N THR A 343 -25.89 16.30 -13.76
CA THR A 343 -26.31 15.62 -14.96
C THR A 343 -27.82 15.78 -15.23
N PRO A 344 -28.27 15.83 -16.50
CA PRO A 344 -29.69 15.93 -16.83
C PRO A 344 -30.56 14.89 -16.13
N ARG A 345 -30.06 13.66 -16.00
CA ARG A 345 -30.78 12.57 -15.34
C ARG A 345 -31.04 12.85 -13.85
N VAL A 346 -30.03 13.29 -13.12
CA VAL A 346 -30.17 13.63 -11.70
C VAL A 346 -31.01 14.89 -11.52
N GLN A 347 -30.87 15.88 -12.41
CA GLN A 347 -31.64 17.12 -12.38
C GLN A 347 -33.14 16.94 -12.65
N THR A 348 -33.52 15.89 -13.41
CA THR A 348 -34.93 15.60 -13.73
C THR A 348 -35.65 14.73 -12.69
N GLY A 349 -34.93 14.18 -11.69
CA GLY A 349 -35.53 13.55 -10.50
C GLY A 349 -36.06 12.13 -10.69
N SER A 350 -35.41 11.30 -11.50
CA SER A 350 -35.81 9.90 -11.70
C SER A 350 -35.45 8.95 -10.53
N GLU A 351 -35.99 7.72 -10.59
CA GLU A 351 -35.85 6.60 -9.62
C GLU A 351 -34.60 6.63 -8.73
N ASN A 352 -34.82 6.65 -7.41
CA ASN A 352 -33.79 6.60 -6.36
C ASN A 352 -32.76 7.73 -6.37
N VAL A 353 -33.07 8.89 -6.96
CA VAL A 353 -32.13 10.01 -7.01
C VAL A 353 -32.78 11.32 -6.57
N ASN A 354 -32.32 11.87 -5.44
CA ASN A 354 -32.39 13.30 -5.17
C ASN A 354 -30.98 13.89 -5.24
N ILE A 355 -30.87 15.10 -5.78
CA ILE A 355 -29.64 15.91 -5.88
C ILE A 355 -28.90 15.95 -4.52
N ALA A 356 -29.65 16.10 -3.42
CA ALA A 356 -29.08 16.19 -2.08
C ALA A 356 -28.28 14.95 -1.67
N ASP A 357 -28.71 13.76 -2.08
CA ASP A 357 -28.01 12.52 -1.77
C ASP A 357 -26.68 12.49 -2.53
N TYR A 358 -26.67 12.71 -3.84
CA TYR A 358 -25.43 12.78 -4.62
C TYR A 358 -24.46 13.84 -4.10
N GLN A 359 -24.94 15.04 -3.77
CA GLN A 359 -24.11 16.09 -3.18
C GLN A 359 -23.57 15.73 -1.78
N GLY A 360 -24.18 14.78 -1.09
CA GLY A 360 -23.72 14.26 0.20
C GLY A 360 -22.52 13.32 0.12
N TRP A 361 -22.17 12.79 -1.07
CA TRP A 361 -21.00 11.91 -1.23
C TRP A 361 -19.70 12.62 -0.92
N GLY A 362 -19.51 13.82 -1.43
CA GLY A 362 -18.26 14.57 -1.25
C GLY A 362 -17.01 13.89 -1.84
N PRO A 363 -15.85 14.56 -1.73
CA PRO A 363 -14.64 14.13 -2.42
C PRO A 363 -14.08 12.78 -1.96
N GLY A 364 -13.61 11.98 -2.91
CA GLY A 364 -12.95 10.71 -2.67
C GLY A 364 -13.88 9.58 -2.24
N ARG A 365 -15.20 9.77 -2.34
CA ARG A 365 -16.21 8.79 -1.92
C ARG A 365 -17.21 8.51 -3.05
N VAL A 366 -17.67 7.26 -3.09
CA VAL A 366 -18.64 6.77 -4.06
C VAL A 366 -19.55 5.74 -3.38
N ASP A 367 -20.82 5.70 -3.76
CA ASP A 367 -21.73 4.63 -3.38
C ASP A 367 -22.26 3.89 -4.62
N PRO A 368 -21.56 2.89 -5.13
CA PRO A 368 -21.95 2.20 -6.35
C PRO A 368 -23.18 1.33 -6.13
N ARG A 369 -23.50 0.95 -4.89
CA ARG A 369 -24.79 0.30 -4.57
C ARG A 369 -25.96 1.21 -4.91
N PHE A 370 -25.76 2.52 -4.92
CA PHE A 370 -26.81 3.49 -5.16
C PHE A 370 -27.07 3.77 -6.65
N PHE A 371 -26.31 3.16 -7.56
CA PHE A 371 -26.55 3.31 -9.00
C PHE A 371 -27.88 2.66 -9.43
N PRO A 372 -28.51 3.18 -10.50
CA PRO A 372 -29.75 2.62 -11.05
C PRO A 372 -29.56 1.15 -11.44
N ASN A 373 -30.62 0.35 -11.35
CA ASN A 373 -30.63 -1.07 -11.73
C ASN A 373 -29.59 -1.97 -11.01
N ASN A 374 -28.84 -1.44 -10.04
CA ASN A 374 -27.85 -2.24 -9.33
C ASN A 374 -28.55 -3.30 -8.43
N PRO A 375 -28.30 -4.61 -8.62
CA PRO A 375 -28.83 -5.66 -7.75
C PRO A 375 -28.31 -5.58 -6.31
N PHE A 376 -27.29 -4.78 -6.03
CA PHE A 376 -26.81 -4.47 -4.68
C PHE A 376 -27.43 -3.21 -4.06
N ASN A 377 -28.33 -2.52 -4.76
CA ASN A 377 -28.98 -1.34 -4.20
C ASN A 377 -29.81 -1.74 -2.98
N ASP A 378 -29.37 -1.29 -1.81
CA ASP A 378 -29.99 -1.56 -0.51
C ASP A 378 -30.91 -0.41 -0.06
N ASN A 379 -31.09 0.61 -0.92
CA ASN A 379 -31.78 1.87 -0.63
C ASN A 379 -31.21 2.62 0.58
N VAL A 380 -29.95 2.36 0.95
CA VAL A 380 -29.28 3.02 2.05
C VAL A 380 -28.10 3.83 1.53
N PHE A 381 -28.16 5.13 1.79
CA PHE A 381 -27.13 6.07 1.40
C PHE A 381 -25.91 6.00 2.35
N ASN A 382 -24.83 5.33 1.94
CA ASN A 382 -23.60 5.22 2.74
C ASN A 382 -22.34 5.25 1.85
N PRO A 383 -21.98 6.41 1.29
CA PRO A 383 -20.82 6.54 0.42
C PRO A 383 -19.54 6.13 1.14
N SER A 384 -18.73 5.32 0.46
CA SER A 384 -17.47 4.80 0.97
C SER A 384 -16.29 5.40 0.23
N SER A 385 -15.18 5.54 0.94
CA SER A 385 -13.93 6.06 0.43
C SER A 385 -13.35 5.13 -0.61
N ILE A 386 -12.78 5.72 -1.66
CA ILE A 386 -12.07 4.97 -2.69
C ILE A 386 -10.82 4.34 -2.06
N PRO A 387 -10.62 3.02 -2.19
CA PRO A 387 -9.50 2.33 -1.58
C PRO A 387 -8.22 2.49 -2.40
N GLN A 388 -7.09 2.36 -1.72
CA GLN A 388 -5.78 2.23 -2.33
C GLN A 388 -5.55 0.85 -2.97
N HIS A 389 -4.73 0.82 -4.03
CA HIS A 389 -4.38 -0.39 -4.77
C HIS A 389 -2.89 -0.70 -4.69
N TRP A 390 -2.46 -1.40 -3.64
CA TRP A 390 -1.07 -1.84 -3.52
C TRP A 390 -0.88 -3.03 -2.59
N ASN A 391 0.29 -3.65 -2.70
CA ASN A 391 0.76 -4.75 -1.85
C ASN A 391 -0.14 -6.00 -1.92
N TYR A 392 -0.86 -6.20 -3.02
CA TYR A 392 -1.85 -7.28 -3.11
C TYR A 392 -1.25 -8.68 -2.97
N ILE A 393 -0.03 -8.90 -3.46
CA ILE A 393 0.68 -10.18 -3.26
C ILE A 393 0.96 -10.39 -1.76
N ASP A 394 1.48 -9.36 -1.08
CA ASP A 394 1.82 -9.44 0.35
C ASP A 394 0.58 -9.54 1.27
N LEU A 395 -0.52 -8.91 0.88
CA LEU A 395 -1.81 -8.99 1.56
C LEU A 395 -2.45 -10.37 1.36
N ALA A 396 -2.42 -10.92 0.15
CA ALA A 396 -2.94 -12.24 -0.16
C ALA A 396 -2.19 -13.34 0.63
N GLU A 397 -0.87 -13.26 0.75
CA GLU A 397 -0.07 -14.16 1.61
C GLU A 397 -0.50 -14.16 3.09
N GLN A 398 -1.21 -13.12 3.52
CA GLN A 398 -1.67 -12.91 4.90
C GLN A 398 -3.17 -13.22 5.07
N GLY A 399 -3.81 -13.77 4.04
CA GLY A 399 -5.23 -14.12 4.06
C GLY A 399 -6.13 -12.90 3.99
N TYR A 400 -5.67 -11.80 3.39
CA TYR A 400 -6.50 -10.62 3.16
C TYR A 400 -7.06 -10.63 1.72
N ALA A 401 -8.34 -10.95 1.58
CA ALA A 401 -9.08 -10.75 0.34
C ALA A 401 -9.34 -9.26 0.08
N ALA A 402 -8.88 -8.77 -1.08
CA ALA A 402 -8.85 -7.39 -1.54
C ALA A 402 -10.23 -6.80 -1.91
N THR A 403 -11.14 -6.65 -0.95
CA THR A 403 -12.54 -6.35 -1.28
C THR A 403 -12.95 -5.03 -0.66
N TRP A 404 -13.44 -4.11 -1.49
CA TRP A 404 -13.87 -2.78 -1.10
C TRP A 404 -14.92 -2.77 0.02
N ILE A 405 -15.83 -3.76 0.04
CA ILE A 405 -16.96 -3.86 0.98
C ILE A 405 -16.89 -5.07 1.93
N GLY A 406 -15.72 -5.71 2.04
CA GLY A 406 -15.57 -6.91 2.88
C GLY A 406 -16.28 -8.16 2.35
N VAL A 407 -16.91 -8.05 1.17
CA VAL A 407 -17.89 -9.00 0.67
C VAL A 407 -17.30 -10.09 -0.20
N LEU A 408 -15.98 -10.23 -0.39
CA LEU A 408 -15.41 -11.40 -1.12
C LEU A 408 -14.49 -12.29 -0.24
N GLN A 409 -14.50 -13.60 -0.50
CA GLN A 409 -13.65 -14.62 0.16
C GLN A 409 -12.31 -14.80 -0.54
N THR A 410 -11.33 -15.32 0.20
CA THR A 410 -10.02 -15.69 -0.33
C THR A 410 -10.03 -17.15 -0.81
N ARG A 411 -9.63 -17.39 -2.06
CA ARG A 411 -9.52 -18.73 -2.65
C ARG A 411 -8.15 -19.34 -2.48
N PRO A 412 -8.05 -20.68 -2.38
CA PRO A 412 -6.77 -21.39 -2.45
C PRO A 412 -6.03 -21.20 -3.78
N ASP A 413 -6.74 -20.91 -4.89
CA ASP A 413 -6.17 -20.62 -6.21
C ASP A 413 -5.76 -19.14 -6.38
N ASN A 414 -6.05 -18.28 -5.38
CA ASN A 414 -5.64 -16.90 -5.24
C ASN A 414 -6.12 -15.90 -6.31
N HIS A 415 -7.09 -16.28 -7.17
CA HIS A 415 -7.70 -15.35 -8.13
C HIS A 415 -8.81 -14.47 -7.51
N SER A 416 -9.04 -14.51 -6.19
CA SER A 416 -9.96 -13.59 -5.49
C SER A 416 -9.61 -12.10 -5.71
N LEU A 417 -8.37 -11.82 -6.12
CA LEU A 417 -7.94 -10.48 -6.52
C LEU A 417 -8.52 -10.04 -7.88
N ALA A 418 -8.89 -10.97 -8.77
CA ALA A 418 -9.59 -10.66 -10.02
C ALA A 418 -11.08 -10.36 -9.80
N SER A 419 -11.68 -10.92 -8.74
CA SER A 419 -13.08 -10.67 -8.38
C SER A 419 -13.35 -9.25 -7.87
N ALA A 420 -12.33 -8.54 -7.40
CA ALA A 420 -12.48 -7.16 -6.94
C ALA A 420 -12.58 -6.16 -8.13
N PRO A 421 -11.71 -6.23 -9.15
CA PRO A 421 -11.93 -5.57 -10.43
C PRO A 421 -13.25 -5.94 -11.10
N GLU A 422 -13.61 -7.22 -11.15
CA GLU A 422 -14.92 -7.68 -11.68
C GLU A 422 -16.06 -6.97 -10.95
N CYS A 423 -16.06 -6.99 -9.61
CA CYS A 423 -17.03 -6.27 -8.80
C CYS A 423 -17.05 -4.76 -9.07
N GLY A 424 -15.88 -4.13 -9.26
CA GLY A 424 -15.80 -2.73 -9.66
C GLY A 424 -16.37 -2.48 -11.06
N ILE A 425 -16.09 -3.35 -12.02
CA ILE A 425 -16.59 -3.22 -13.40
C ILE A 425 -18.11 -3.41 -13.44
N ASP A 426 -18.65 -4.40 -12.75
CA ASP A 426 -20.09 -4.66 -12.74
C ASP A 426 -20.86 -3.60 -11.93
N LEU A 427 -20.35 -3.20 -10.76
CA LEU A 427 -21.05 -2.25 -9.90
C LEU A 427 -20.85 -0.80 -10.30
N VAL A 428 -19.66 -0.42 -10.76
CA VAL A 428 -19.32 0.98 -11.04
C VAL A 428 -19.44 1.27 -12.53
N LEU A 429 -18.97 0.37 -13.39
CA LEU A 429 -18.96 0.58 -14.84
C LEU A 429 -20.19 -0.05 -15.52
N ASP A 430 -21.21 -0.38 -14.72
CA ASP A 430 -22.56 -0.77 -15.15
C ASP A 430 -22.60 -1.80 -16.26
N ARG A 431 -21.77 -2.83 -16.11
CA ARG A 431 -21.76 -3.93 -17.08
C ARG A 431 -22.92 -4.90 -16.95
N ASN A 432 -23.97 -4.51 -16.22
CA ASN A 432 -25.20 -5.26 -16.00
C ASN A 432 -24.93 -6.74 -15.76
N GLY A 433 -24.12 -6.98 -14.74
CA GLY A 433 -24.23 -8.20 -13.96
C GLY A 433 -23.92 -9.49 -14.68
N ALA A 434 -22.98 -9.51 -15.64
CA ALA A 434 -22.25 -10.73 -16.05
C ALA A 434 -21.38 -11.25 -14.89
N TRP A 435 -22.06 -11.56 -13.80
CA TRP A 435 -21.60 -12.19 -12.59
C TRP A 435 -21.33 -13.67 -12.91
N GLY A 436 -20.28 -13.88 -13.72
CA GLY A 436 -19.94 -15.16 -14.32
C GLY A 436 -20.49 -15.35 -15.73
N THR A 437 -19.62 -15.32 -16.74
CA THR A 437 -20.01 -15.70 -18.11
C THR A 437 -20.28 -17.21 -18.21
N PRO A 438 -21.03 -17.70 -19.23
CA PRO A 438 -21.24 -19.14 -19.47
C PRO A 438 -19.94 -19.95 -19.65
N TYR A 439 -18.81 -19.26 -19.87
CA TYR A 439 -17.48 -19.83 -20.08
C TYR A 439 -16.41 -19.30 -19.12
N ALA A 440 -16.71 -18.31 -18.27
CA ALA A 440 -15.91 -17.90 -17.14
C ALA A 440 -16.42 -18.70 -15.94
N THR A 441 -15.57 -19.54 -15.38
CA THR A 441 -15.85 -20.37 -14.22
C THR A 441 -16.05 -19.52 -12.95
N ILE A 442 -17.12 -18.73 -12.87
CA ILE A 442 -17.48 -17.89 -11.73
C ILE A 442 -18.99 -18.00 -11.45
N LYS A 443 -19.54 -19.22 -11.49
CA LYS A 443 -20.73 -19.59 -10.67
C LYS A 443 -20.43 -19.57 -9.15
N ASN A 444 -19.18 -19.30 -8.79
CA ASN A 444 -18.68 -19.11 -7.44
C ASN A 444 -18.10 -17.71 -7.33
N ILE A 445 -18.90 -16.67 -7.59
CA ILE A 445 -18.58 -15.36 -7.01
C ILE A 445 -18.54 -15.64 -5.53
N GLU A 446 -17.33 -15.63 -5.00
CA GLU A 446 -17.12 -15.88 -3.59
C GLU A 446 -17.44 -14.62 -2.87
N ILE A 447 -18.71 -14.30 -2.85
CA ILE A 447 -19.27 -13.39 -1.90
C ILE A 447 -18.94 -13.99 -0.52
N GLY A 448 -18.05 -13.34 0.20
CA GLY A 448 -17.84 -13.48 1.63
C GLY A 448 -19.17 -13.39 2.33
N ASN A 449 -19.69 -14.55 2.71
CA ASN A 449 -20.91 -14.60 3.47
C ASN A 449 -20.71 -13.88 4.82
N PRO A 450 -21.76 -13.22 5.34
CA PRO A 450 -23.14 -13.34 4.88
C PRO A 450 -23.59 -12.11 4.09
N LEU A 451 -23.60 -12.17 2.76
CA LEU A 451 -24.62 -11.37 2.08
C LEU A 451 -25.98 -12.00 2.35
N PRO A 452 -27.02 -11.20 2.60
CA PRO A 452 -28.37 -11.73 2.67
C PRO A 452 -28.75 -12.41 1.36
N GLN A 453 -29.44 -13.56 1.45
CA GLN A 453 -29.83 -14.38 0.29
C GLN A 453 -30.60 -13.57 -0.77
N GLU A 454 -31.38 -12.57 -0.36
CA GLU A 454 -32.12 -11.69 -1.27
C GLU A 454 -31.22 -10.99 -2.30
N PHE A 455 -29.97 -10.65 -1.95
CA PHE A 455 -29.03 -10.03 -2.89
C PHE A 455 -28.50 -11.06 -3.88
N LEU A 456 -28.27 -12.30 -3.45
CA LEU A 456 -27.92 -13.40 -4.35
C LEU A 456 -29.05 -13.66 -5.36
N ASP A 457 -30.30 -13.70 -4.88
CA ASP A 457 -31.47 -13.92 -5.74
C ASP A 457 -31.65 -12.76 -6.75
N ARG A 458 -31.36 -11.52 -6.35
CA ARG A 458 -31.39 -10.34 -7.24
C ARG A 458 -30.30 -10.40 -8.31
N LEU A 459 -29.11 -10.91 -7.97
CA LEU A 459 -28.02 -11.11 -8.93
C LEU A 459 -28.41 -12.16 -9.97
N ASP A 460 -29.00 -13.29 -9.54
CA ASP A 460 -29.48 -14.33 -10.45
C ASP A 460 -30.52 -13.78 -11.43
N VAL A 461 -31.44 -12.93 -10.96
CA VAL A 461 -32.46 -12.28 -11.82
C VAL A 461 -31.83 -11.26 -12.77
N ALA A 462 -30.87 -10.45 -12.31
CA ALA A 462 -30.19 -9.47 -13.15
C ALA A 462 -29.46 -10.16 -14.31
N GLU A 463 -28.69 -11.22 -14.02
CA GLU A 463 -27.96 -12.01 -15.01
C GLU A 463 -28.90 -12.69 -16.04
N ILE A 464 -30.09 -13.13 -15.62
CA ILE A 464 -31.08 -13.70 -16.55
C ILE A 464 -31.67 -12.63 -17.49
N ASN A 465 -31.99 -11.46 -16.95
CA ASN A 465 -32.70 -10.42 -17.70
C ASN A 465 -31.77 -9.68 -18.67
N GLU A 466 -30.53 -9.48 -18.25
CA GLU A 466 -29.52 -8.73 -18.96
C GLU A 466 -28.22 -9.54 -18.86
N PRO A 467 -28.08 -10.65 -19.61
CA PRO A 467 -26.83 -11.40 -19.64
C PRO A 467 -25.76 -10.46 -20.17
N GLY A 468 -24.93 -9.94 -19.26
CA GLY A 468 -24.07 -8.79 -19.53
C GLY A 468 -23.09 -9.05 -20.68
N ASN A 469 -22.40 -8.01 -21.12
CA ASN A 469 -21.30 -8.18 -22.07
C ASN A 469 -20.20 -9.01 -21.40
N ASP A 470 -19.92 -10.19 -21.95
CA ASP A 470 -18.91 -11.13 -21.42
C ASP A 470 -17.56 -10.43 -21.16
N LEU A 471 -17.23 -10.20 -19.89
CA LEU A 471 -15.87 -9.83 -19.50
C LEU A 471 -14.95 -10.99 -19.86
N LEU A 472 -13.93 -10.73 -20.68
CA LEU A 472 -12.98 -11.77 -21.03
C LEU A 472 -12.19 -12.13 -19.78
N LYS A 473 -12.18 -13.43 -19.44
CA LYS A 473 -11.37 -13.94 -18.33
C LYS A 473 -9.92 -13.44 -18.39
N GLN A 474 -9.36 -13.34 -19.59
CA GLN A 474 -8.00 -12.87 -19.77
C GLN A 474 -7.81 -11.41 -19.36
N ASP A 475 -8.80 -10.55 -19.60
CA ASP A 475 -8.75 -9.13 -19.22
C ASP A 475 -8.74 -8.99 -17.69
N LEU A 476 -9.57 -9.77 -16.98
CA LEU A 476 -9.57 -9.81 -15.52
C LEU A 476 -8.23 -10.29 -14.96
N LEU A 477 -7.63 -11.32 -15.56
CA LEU A 477 -6.30 -11.83 -15.16
C LEU A 477 -5.18 -10.82 -15.44
N ASP A 478 -5.29 -10.04 -16.52
CA ASP A 478 -4.32 -9.00 -16.85
C ASP A 478 -4.46 -7.81 -15.88
N VAL A 479 -5.68 -7.36 -15.58
CA VAL A 479 -5.93 -6.32 -14.56
C VAL A 479 -5.44 -6.79 -13.18
N GLU A 480 -5.70 -8.03 -12.78
CA GLU A 480 -5.15 -8.63 -11.55
C GLU A 480 -3.62 -8.54 -11.56
N ALA A 481 -2.98 -8.91 -12.67
CA ALA A 481 -1.53 -8.85 -12.79
C ALA A 481 -1.00 -7.42 -12.64
N PHE A 482 -1.69 -6.44 -13.21
CA PHE A 482 -1.36 -5.03 -13.05
C PHE A 482 -1.48 -4.57 -11.59
N LEU A 483 -2.57 -4.90 -10.90
CA LEU A 483 -2.73 -4.55 -9.48
C LEU A 483 -1.65 -5.21 -8.61
N GLN A 484 -1.25 -6.45 -8.92
CA GLN A 484 -0.15 -7.16 -8.26
C GLN A 484 1.23 -6.53 -8.52
N SER A 485 1.36 -5.61 -9.48
CA SER A 485 2.61 -4.89 -9.76
C SER A 485 2.83 -3.67 -8.86
N ILE A 486 1.79 -3.21 -8.16
CA ILE A 486 1.83 -1.96 -7.39
C ILE A 486 2.20 -2.24 -5.94
N VAL A 487 3.28 -1.60 -5.49
CA VAL A 487 3.72 -1.60 -4.08
C VAL A 487 3.40 -0.26 -3.44
N SER A 488 3.16 -0.24 -2.13
CA SER A 488 2.90 0.99 -1.40
C SER A 488 4.10 1.94 -1.50
N PRO A 489 3.90 3.27 -1.37
CA PRO A 489 5.02 4.21 -1.29
C PRO A 489 5.86 3.96 -0.02
N ALA A 490 7.02 4.60 0.04
CA ALA A 490 7.81 4.67 1.26
C ALA A 490 7.03 5.45 2.35
N PRO A 491 7.34 5.20 3.64
CA PRO A 491 6.79 6.00 4.73
C PRO A 491 7.04 7.51 4.55
N GLY A 492 6.13 8.32 5.09
CA GLY A 492 6.29 9.77 5.11
C GLY A 492 7.34 10.24 6.14
N GLU A 493 7.44 11.55 6.35
CA GLU A 493 8.28 12.08 7.43
C GLU A 493 7.67 11.77 8.82
N PHE A 494 8.50 11.32 9.76
CA PHE A 494 8.09 11.04 11.14
C PHE A 494 9.22 11.30 12.14
N ASN A 495 8.86 11.48 13.40
CA ASN A 495 9.80 11.52 14.53
C ASN A 495 10.12 10.10 14.99
N GLU A 496 11.33 9.61 14.71
CA GLU A 496 11.75 8.24 14.98
C GLU A 496 11.62 7.84 16.47
N ALA A 497 12.04 8.69 17.40
CA ALA A 497 11.97 8.38 18.84
C ALA A 497 10.52 8.22 19.31
N MET A 498 9.62 9.08 18.81
CA MET A 498 8.19 8.99 19.08
C MET A 498 7.55 7.79 18.39
N ALA A 499 7.95 7.48 17.15
CA ALA A 499 7.48 6.31 16.43
C ALA A 499 7.89 5.01 17.14
N GLU A 500 9.09 4.94 17.72
CA GLU A 500 9.51 3.79 18.52
C GLU A 500 8.67 3.64 19.80
N LYS A 501 8.36 4.77 20.47
CA LYS A 501 7.41 4.79 21.60
C LYS A 501 6.02 4.34 21.15
N GLY A 502 5.56 4.78 19.98
CA GLY A 502 4.30 4.41 19.35
C GLY A 502 4.21 2.93 19.03
N TRP A 503 5.26 2.36 18.45
CA TRP A 503 5.40 0.93 18.20
C TRP A 503 5.26 0.12 19.50
N ARG A 504 5.89 0.59 20.59
CA ARG A 504 5.76 -0.08 21.90
C ARG A 504 4.33 -0.05 22.43
N LEU A 505 3.60 1.04 22.20
CA LEU A 505 2.18 1.18 22.57
C LEU A 505 1.29 0.31 21.68
N PHE A 506 1.50 0.32 20.36
CA PHE A 506 0.74 -0.41 19.35
C PHE A 506 0.74 -1.92 19.62
N TYR A 507 1.91 -2.50 19.90
CA TYR A 507 2.08 -3.89 20.32
C TYR A 507 2.05 -4.08 21.85
N GLY A 508 1.40 -3.17 22.57
CA GLY A 508 1.37 -3.10 24.02
C GLY A 508 0.08 -2.50 24.53
N LYS A 509 0.18 -1.41 25.31
CA LYS A 509 -0.96 -0.78 26.00
C LYS A 509 -2.11 -0.41 25.06
N ALA A 510 -1.83 0.12 23.87
CA ALA A 510 -2.86 0.54 22.92
C ALA A 510 -3.56 -0.65 22.23
N ASN A 511 -2.94 -1.83 22.25
CA ASN A 511 -3.51 -3.09 21.76
C ASN A 511 -3.98 -3.08 20.28
N CYS A 512 -3.51 -2.12 19.47
CA CYS A 512 -3.89 -2.00 18.06
C CYS A 512 -3.57 -3.27 17.24
N ALA A 513 -2.48 -3.96 17.61
CA ALA A 513 -2.07 -5.23 17.00
C ALA A 513 -3.05 -6.40 17.24
N ALA A 514 -4.08 -6.24 18.08
CA ALA A 514 -5.14 -7.24 18.24
C ALA A 514 -5.99 -7.40 16.98
N CYS A 515 -6.17 -6.31 16.21
CA CYS A 515 -6.80 -6.33 14.89
C CYS A 515 -5.74 -6.25 13.79
N HIS A 516 -4.76 -5.37 13.90
CA HIS A 516 -3.69 -5.19 12.91
C HIS A 516 -2.52 -6.15 13.18
N SER A 517 -2.81 -7.44 13.16
CA SER A 517 -1.93 -8.49 13.69
C SER A 517 -0.88 -9.03 12.72
N SER A 518 -1.05 -8.78 11.42
CA SER A 518 -0.20 -9.32 10.36
C SER A 518 1.01 -8.41 10.03
N GLY A 519 1.90 -8.87 9.16
CA GLY A 519 3.10 -8.13 8.75
C GLY A 519 2.84 -6.91 7.87
N GLU A 520 1.70 -6.85 7.20
CA GLU A 520 1.22 -5.64 6.50
C GLU A 520 0.30 -4.79 7.41
N GLY A 521 0.18 -5.15 8.69
CA GLY A 521 -0.73 -4.48 9.62
C GLY A 521 -2.19 -4.70 9.28
N THR A 522 -2.57 -5.86 8.73
CA THR A 522 -3.96 -6.23 8.47
C THR A 522 -4.47 -7.28 9.47
N GLY A 523 -5.77 -7.58 9.41
CA GLY A 523 -6.46 -8.56 10.26
C GLY A 523 -6.57 -9.94 9.63
N ALA A 524 -6.94 -10.92 10.46
CA ALA A 524 -7.28 -12.26 9.99
C ALA A 524 -8.59 -12.24 9.20
N GLU A 525 -8.70 -13.12 8.20
CA GLU A 525 -9.92 -13.36 7.43
C GLU A 525 -11.13 -13.62 8.34
N GLY A 526 -12.30 -13.13 7.92
CA GLY A 526 -13.57 -13.35 8.63
C GLY A 526 -13.81 -12.45 9.84
N LYS A 527 -12.97 -11.44 10.09
CA LYS A 527 -13.18 -10.43 11.15
C LYS A 527 -13.62 -9.09 10.56
N TYR A 528 -14.80 -8.65 10.96
CA TYR A 528 -15.47 -7.44 10.46
C TYR A 528 -15.92 -6.56 11.63
N PHE A 529 -15.86 -5.25 11.44
CA PHE A 529 -16.15 -4.26 12.48
C PHE A 529 -17.11 -3.18 11.97
N THR A 530 -18.06 -2.76 12.78
CA THR A 530 -19.06 -1.74 12.42
C THR A 530 -19.01 -0.50 13.32
N ASN A 531 -18.33 -0.58 14.46
CA ASN A 531 -18.33 0.45 15.50
C ASN A 531 -17.05 1.32 15.51
N ILE A 532 -16.34 1.41 14.38
CA ILE A 532 -15.04 2.11 14.30
C ILE A 532 -15.14 3.61 14.03
N VAL A 533 -16.28 4.08 13.55
CA VAL A 533 -16.60 5.50 13.24
C VAL A 533 -17.76 5.98 14.10
N ALA A 534 -18.03 7.29 14.11
CA ALA A 534 -19.09 7.87 14.95
C ALA A 534 -20.50 7.46 14.48
N GLN A 535 -20.70 7.31 13.18
CA GLN A 535 -21.96 6.86 12.57
C GLN A 535 -21.75 5.45 12.01
N PRO A 536 -22.23 4.40 12.68
CA PRO A 536 -22.06 3.03 12.18
C PRO A 536 -22.60 2.87 10.75
N PRO A 537 -21.95 2.05 9.92
CA PRO A 537 -22.45 1.77 8.58
C PRO A 537 -23.81 1.08 8.65
N GLN A 538 -24.68 1.41 7.70
CA GLN A 538 -26.03 0.84 7.56
C GLN A 538 -26.16 0.05 6.25
N GLY A 539 -27.31 -0.57 6.02
CA GLY A 539 -27.55 -1.37 4.81
C GLY A 539 -26.56 -2.53 4.70
N LEU A 540 -26.08 -2.80 3.49
CA LEU A 540 -25.11 -3.85 3.22
C LEU A 540 -23.78 -3.64 3.95
N LEU A 541 -23.33 -2.40 4.16
CA LEU A 541 -22.07 -2.16 4.90
C LEU A 541 -22.17 -2.51 6.39
N SER A 542 -23.39 -2.70 6.93
CA SER A 542 -23.59 -3.10 8.33
C SER A 542 -23.15 -4.54 8.63
N ILE A 543 -22.84 -5.34 7.61
CA ILE A 543 -22.18 -6.65 7.79
C ILE A 543 -20.74 -6.51 8.32
N GLY A 544 -20.15 -5.33 8.11
CA GLY A 544 -18.92 -4.87 8.75
C GLY A 544 -17.72 -4.66 7.81
N ILE A 545 -16.75 -3.93 8.33
CA ILE A 545 -15.57 -3.45 7.61
C ILE A 545 -14.36 -4.30 8.01
N LYS A 546 -13.61 -4.81 7.02
CA LYS A 546 -12.35 -5.53 7.24
C LYS A 546 -11.30 -4.59 7.82
N THR A 547 -10.41 -5.11 8.67
CA THR A 547 -9.22 -4.36 9.11
C THR A 547 -8.31 -4.09 7.90
N PRO A 548 -8.08 -2.83 7.48
CA PRO A 548 -7.23 -2.54 6.33
C PRO A 548 -5.74 -2.75 6.67
N GLY A 549 -4.93 -2.97 5.63
CA GLY A 549 -3.48 -2.87 5.77
C GLY A 549 -3.04 -1.45 6.15
N LEU A 550 -1.96 -1.33 6.90
CA LEU A 550 -1.47 -0.04 7.43
C LEU A 550 -0.29 0.54 6.65
N ARG A 551 0.08 -0.04 5.50
CA ARG A 551 1.17 0.48 4.68
C ARG A 551 0.71 1.57 3.74
N GLY A 552 1.53 2.62 3.61
CA GLY A 552 1.28 3.73 2.70
C GLY A 552 0.27 4.76 3.24
N LEU A 553 0.04 4.78 4.55
CA LEU A 553 -0.94 5.69 5.19
C LEU A 553 -0.64 7.17 4.96
N ALA A 554 0.60 7.51 4.62
CA ALA A 554 1.04 8.88 4.37
C ALA A 554 0.30 9.54 3.19
N VAL A 555 -0.28 8.76 2.26
CA VAL A 555 -0.92 9.30 1.04
C VAL A 555 -2.38 8.86 0.85
N THR A 556 -3.03 8.33 1.89
CA THR A 556 -4.40 7.81 1.81
C THR A 556 -5.41 8.60 2.64
N ALA A 557 -5.05 9.76 3.18
CA ALA A 557 -6.02 10.62 3.85
C ALA A 557 -7.10 11.14 2.87
N PRO A 558 -8.37 11.28 3.30
CA PRO A 558 -8.88 11.02 4.66
C PRO A 558 -9.05 9.53 4.94
N TYR A 559 -9.11 9.18 6.22
CA TYR A 559 -9.14 7.81 6.73
C TYR A 559 -10.54 7.36 7.13
N PHE A 560 -10.65 6.06 7.39
CA PHE A 560 -11.88 5.28 7.56
C PHE A 560 -12.66 5.07 6.26
N HIS A 561 -13.58 4.11 6.29
CA HIS A 561 -14.41 3.79 5.14
C HIS A 561 -15.30 4.97 4.74
N ASP A 562 -15.70 5.83 5.68
CA ASP A 562 -16.56 6.99 5.42
C ASP A 562 -15.78 8.31 5.23
N GLY A 563 -14.45 8.28 5.30
CA GLY A 563 -13.60 9.47 5.20
C GLY A 563 -13.74 10.44 6.39
N SER A 564 -14.32 10.01 7.51
CA SER A 564 -14.62 10.89 8.66
C SER A 564 -13.39 11.40 9.43
N ALA A 565 -12.21 10.80 9.21
CA ALA A 565 -10.98 11.24 9.86
C ALA A 565 -10.01 11.90 8.86
N ALA A 566 -9.83 13.22 8.96
CA ALA A 566 -8.93 13.94 8.05
C ALA A 566 -7.45 13.61 8.28
N THR A 567 -7.07 13.24 9.51
CA THR A 567 -5.68 12.99 9.90
C THR A 567 -5.51 11.69 10.69
N LEU A 568 -4.28 11.16 10.75
CA LEU A 568 -3.95 10.02 11.62
C LEU A 568 -4.18 10.35 13.10
N ALA A 569 -4.06 11.63 13.48
CA ALA A 569 -4.39 12.06 14.84
C ALA A 569 -5.89 11.91 15.14
N ASP A 570 -6.75 12.21 14.17
CA ASP A 570 -8.20 11.99 14.30
C ASP A 570 -8.53 10.49 14.42
N VAL A 571 -7.82 9.63 13.65
CA VAL A 571 -7.94 8.16 13.75
C VAL A 571 -7.58 7.68 15.16
N VAL A 572 -6.41 8.06 15.68
CA VAL A 572 -5.97 7.62 17.01
C VAL A 572 -6.88 8.17 18.10
N LYS A 573 -7.33 9.42 17.98
CA LYS A 573 -8.30 10.01 18.91
C LYS A 573 -9.63 9.25 18.91
N ARG A 574 -10.13 8.84 17.73
CA ARG A 574 -11.36 8.04 17.61
C ARG A 574 -11.21 6.70 18.32
N TYR A 575 -10.13 5.97 18.04
CA TYR A 575 -9.88 4.66 18.66
C TYR A 575 -9.68 4.75 20.17
N THR A 576 -9.06 5.81 20.68
CA THR A 576 -8.79 5.97 22.12
C THR A 576 -9.93 6.64 22.88
N SER A 577 -11.09 6.85 22.23
CA SER A 577 -12.26 7.43 22.88
C SER A 577 -12.97 6.38 23.76
N PRO A 578 -13.70 6.81 24.81
CA PRO A 578 -14.46 5.90 25.67
C PRO A 578 -15.53 5.07 24.96
N GLU A 579 -15.90 5.43 23.72
CA GLU A 579 -16.88 4.71 22.91
C GLU A 579 -16.31 3.43 22.27
N ILE A 580 -14.98 3.28 22.22
CA ILE A 580 -14.29 2.07 21.74
C ILE A 580 -13.48 1.50 22.92
N PRO A 581 -14.13 0.77 23.85
CA PRO A 581 -13.51 0.33 25.10
C PRO A 581 -12.40 -0.72 24.90
N GLU A 582 -12.27 -1.30 23.71
CA GLU A 582 -11.22 -2.26 23.35
C GLU A 582 -9.82 -1.63 23.33
N VAL A 583 -9.73 -0.32 23.15
CA VAL A 583 -8.50 0.45 23.21
C VAL A 583 -8.49 1.27 24.51
N PRO A 584 -7.54 1.00 25.43
CA PRO A 584 -7.45 1.76 26.67
C PRO A 584 -7.20 3.25 26.41
N ASN A 585 -7.65 4.10 27.34
CA ASN A 585 -7.37 5.52 27.27
C ASN A 585 -5.86 5.80 27.24
N LEU A 586 -5.43 6.60 26.28
CA LEU A 586 -4.04 7.01 26.07
C LEU A 586 -3.88 8.51 26.37
N SER A 587 -2.78 8.89 26.99
CA SER A 587 -2.43 10.30 27.14
C SER A 587 -2.19 10.95 25.77
N MET A 588 -2.25 12.29 25.69
CA MET A 588 -1.97 13.01 24.44
C MET A 588 -0.58 12.65 23.88
N GLU A 589 0.42 12.48 24.74
CA GLU A 589 1.77 12.10 24.31
C GLU A 589 1.81 10.66 23.78
N GLU A 590 1.06 9.73 24.39
CA GLU A 590 0.93 8.36 23.91
C GLU A 590 0.20 8.30 22.56
N GLN A 591 -0.87 9.09 22.39
CA GLN A 591 -1.59 9.21 21.12
C GLN A 591 -0.65 9.73 20.02
N ASN A 592 0.08 10.82 20.29
CA ASN A 592 1.06 11.36 19.35
C ASN A 592 2.15 10.35 18.99
N ALA A 593 2.62 9.56 19.96
CA ALA A 593 3.59 8.50 19.69
C ALA A 593 3.02 7.45 18.71
N VAL A 594 1.77 7.01 18.91
CA VAL A 594 1.10 6.08 17.98
C VAL A 594 0.95 6.71 16.59
N VAL A 595 0.61 7.99 16.50
CA VAL A 595 0.55 8.72 15.21
C VAL A 595 1.90 8.66 14.48
N GLU A 596 3.00 8.95 15.17
CA GLU A 596 4.34 8.88 14.57
C GLU A 596 4.72 7.46 14.14
N TYR A 597 4.25 6.43 14.86
CA TYR A 597 4.41 5.05 14.40
C TYR A 597 3.61 4.77 13.12
N LEU A 598 2.36 5.22 13.03
CA LEU A 598 1.55 5.04 11.82
C LEU A 598 2.13 5.76 10.60
N LYS A 599 2.77 6.92 10.78
CA LYS A 599 3.51 7.62 9.70
C LYS A 599 4.73 6.83 9.20
N SER A 600 5.29 5.97 10.04
CA SER A 600 6.44 5.13 9.70
C SER A 600 6.10 3.86 8.90
N LEU A 601 4.81 3.64 8.59
CA LEU A 601 4.27 2.50 7.83
C LEU A 601 3.78 2.94 6.44
#